data_AF-A0A2A5RUB1-F1
#
_entry.id   AF-A0A2A5RUB1-F1
#
_cell.length_a   1.000
_cell.length_b   1.000
_cell.length_c   1.000
_cell.angle_alpha   90.00
_cell.angle_beta   90.00
_cell.angle_gamma   90.00
#
_symmetry.space_group_name_H-M   'P 1'
#
loop_
_entity.id
_entity.type
_entity.pdbx_description
1 polymer ?
#
loop_
_entity_poly.entity_id
_entity_poly.type
_entity_poly.pdbx_seq_one_letter_code
_entity_poly.pdbx_strand_id
1 'polypeptide(L)'
;MKDKNADKRYAYDLKISDEERKIEELYAQEGQLKQSLEAFQYEITSSFQTLKVIEDELNYRNHGSSSFSETQEKQKYLDRMIANQQASQDLQFKRIHQKREEQRETLIRERSSLSWD
;
A
#
# COMPACT_ATOMS: atom_id res chain seq x y z
N MET A 1 -10.22 -40.70 27.79
CA MET A 1 -10.29 -40.48 26.33
C MET A 1 -9.82 -39.06 26.07
N LYS A 2 -8.89 -38.83 25.12
CA LYS A 2 -8.53 -37.45 24.73
C LYS A 2 -9.75 -36.79 24.09
N ASP A 3 -10.11 -35.59 24.54
CA ASP A 3 -11.13 -34.76 23.92
C ASP A 3 -10.64 -34.35 22.52
N LYS A 4 -11.11 -35.06 21.49
CA LYS A 4 -10.77 -34.79 20.09
C LYS A 4 -11.25 -33.41 19.63
N ASN A 5 -12.24 -32.82 20.30
CA ASN A 5 -12.72 -31.48 19.99
C ASN A 5 -11.79 -30.43 20.59
N ALA A 6 -11.19 -30.67 21.76
CA ALA A 6 -10.16 -29.80 22.32
C ALA A 6 -8.94 -29.68 21.39
N ASP A 7 -8.42 -30.80 20.89
CA ASP A 7 -7.29 -30.80 19.95
C ASP A 7 -7.64 -30.03 18.65
N LYS A 8 -8.87 -30.17 18.15
CA LYS A 8 -9.35 -29.44 16.97
C LYS A 8 -9.53 -27.94 17.22
N ARG A 9 -10.10 -27.54 18.36
CA ARG A 9 -10.22 -26.14 18.75
C ARG A 9 -8.85 -25.47 18.82
N TYR A 10 -7.89 -26.14 19.46
CA TYR A 10 -6.51 -25.64 19.53
C TYR A 10 -5.88 -25.48 18.14
N ALA A 11 -6.08 -26.44 17.23
CA ALA A 11 -5.61 -26.31 15.85
C ALA A 11 -6.24 -25.12 15.11
N TYR A 12 -7.53 -24.82 15.35
CA TYR A 12 -8.15 -23.62 14.81
C TYR A 12 -7.61 -22.35 15.45
N ASP A 13 -7.38 -22.33 16.76
CA ASP A 13 -6.80 -21.18 17.47
C ASP A 13 -5.43 -20.81 16.88
N LEU A 14 -4.59 -21.81 16.57
CA LEU A 14 -3.32 -21.58 15.86
C LEU A 14 -3.51 -20.99 14.47
N LYS A 15 -4.49 -21.46 13.69
CA LYS A 15 -4.77 -20.92 12.36
C LYS A 15 -5.32 -19.49 12.40
N ILE A 16 -6.18 -19.19 13.38
CA ILE A 16 -6.73 -17.85 13.59
C ILE A 16 -5.60 -16.89 13.93
N SER A 17 -4.73 -17.26 14.88
CA SER A 17 -3.56 -16.45 15.25
C SER A 17 -2.60 -16.23 14.08
N ASP A 18 -2.39 -17.25 13.23
CA ASP A 18 -1.57 -17.10 12.03
C ASP A 18 -2.18 -16.14 11.00
N GLU A 19 -3.51 -16.16 10.80
CA GLU A 19 -4.17 -15.18 9.91
C GLU A 19 -4.17 -13.77 10.50
N GLU A 20 -4.37 -13.61 11.81
CA GLU A 20 -4.27 -12.32 12.49
C GLU A 20 -2.88 -11.70 12.30
N ARG A 21 -1.83 -12.48 12.48
CA ARG A 21 -0.45 -12.03 12.22
C ARG A 21 -0.27 -11.61 10.76
N LYS A 22 -0.81 -12.35 9.78
CA LYS A 22 -0.70 -11.99 8.36
C LYS A 22 -1.47 -10.71 8.02
N ILE A 23 -2.56 -10.43 8.72
CA ILE A 23 -3.31 -9.17 8.60
C ILE A 23 -2.46 -8.01 9.14
N GLU A 24 -1.84 -8.18 10.32
CA GLU A 24 -0.91 -7.19 10.89
C GLU A 24 0.29 -6.92 9.98
N GLU A 25 0.91 -7.98 9.43
CA GLU A 25 2.01 -7.87 8.47
C GLU A 25 1.57 -7.11 7.21
N LEU A 26 0.35 -7.36 6.71
CA LEU A 26 -0.21 -6.65 5.56
C LEU A 26 -0.35 -5.16 5.84
N TYR A 27 -0.86 -4.78 7.02
CA TYR A 27 -0.96 -3.38 7.44
C TYR A 27 0.42 -2.71 7.57
N ALA A 28 1.41 -3.41 8.11
CA ALA A 28 2.76 -2.89 8.20
C ALA A 28 3.36 -2.64 6.81
N GLN A 29 3.16 -3.57 5.87
CA GLN A 29 3.59 -3.43 4.48
C GLN A 29 2.89 -2.27 3.77
N GLU A 30 1.58 -2.11 3.97
CA GLU A 30 0.81 -0.98 3.44
C GLU A 30 1.35 0.36 3.95
N GLY A 31 1.62 0.45 5.26
CA GLY A 31 2.18 1.64 5.89
C GLY A 31 3.58 1.99 5.36
N GLN A 32 4.47 0.99 5.25
CA GLN A 32 5.82 1.18 4.70
C GLN A 32 5.78 1.65 3.25
N LEU A 33 4.89 1.08 2.44
CA LEU A 33 4.76 1.46 1.04
C LEU A 33 4.23 2.88 0.87
N LYS A 34 3.24 3.28 1.70
CA LYS A 34 2.72 4.66 1.73
C LYS A 34 3.82 5.66 2.08
N GLN A 35 4.58 5.39 3.12
CA GLN A 35 5.72 6.25 3.50
C GLN A 35 6.77 6.34 2.39
N SER A 36 7.09 5.22 1.72
CA SER A 36 8.03 5.21 0.61
C SER A 36 7.55 6.02 -0.59
N LEU A 37 6.25 5.98 -0.90
CA LEU A 37 5.66 6.77 -1.99
C LEU A 37 5.66 8.26 -1.65
N GLU A 38 5.34 8.63 -0.41
CA GLU A 38 5.38 10.03 0.06
C GLU A 38 6.80 10.59 -0.01
N ALA A 39 7.80 9.83 0.45
CA ALA A 39 9.20 10.22 0.36
C ALA A 39 9.65 10.39 -1.10
N PHE A 40 9.29 9.46 -1.97
CA PHE A 40 9.57 9.55 -3.40
C PHE A 40 8.91 10.77 -4.06
N GLN A 41 7.65 11.05 -3.74
CA GLN A 41 6.94 12.21 -4.27
C GLN A 41 7.59 13.52 -3.81
N TYR A 42 8.05 13.59 -2.56
CA TYR A 42 8.79 14.73 -2.03
C TYR A 42 10.10 14.96 -2.78
N GLU A 43 10.92 13.91 -2.94
CA GLU A 43 12.20 13.99 -3.66
C GLU A 43 12.03 14.41 -5.12
N ILE A 44 11.03 13.83 -5.80
CA ILE A 44 10.69 14.20 -7.17
C ILE A 44 10.26 15.66 -7.26
N THR A 45 9.37 16.11 -6.38
CA THR A 45 8.88 17.49 -6.39
C THR A 45 10.03 18.48 -6.21
N SER A 46 10.93 18.22 -5.27
CA SER A 46 12.13 19.03 -5.03
C SER A 46 13.05 19.06 -6.27
N SER A 47 13.25 17.91 -6.92
CA SER A 47 14.05 17.80 -8.14
C SER A 47 13.45 18.61 -9.29
N PHE A 48 12.13 18.55 -9.49
CA PHE A 48 11.43 19.33 -10.52
C PHE A 48 11.46 20.83 -10.25
N GLN A 49 11.38 21.26 -8.98
CA GLN A 49 11.58 22.66 -8.63
C GLN A 49 12.96 23.15 -9.04
N THR A 50 14.00 22.34 -8.82
CA THR A 50 15.37 22.66 -9.24
C THR A 50 15.48 22.76 -10.77
N LEU A 51 14.92 21.79 -11.49
CA LEU A 51 14.91 21.81 -12.96
C LEU A 51 14.17 23.03 -13.52
N LYS A 52 13.05 23.41 -12.90
CA LYS A 52 12.28 24.59 -13.30
C LYS A 52 13.11 25.87 -13.14
N VAL A 53 13.83 26.03 -12.03
CA VAL A 53 14.72 27.18 -11.82
C VAL A 53 15.81 27.25 -12.89
N ILE A 54 16.41 26.12 -13.25
CA ILE A 54 17.44 26.05 -14.31
C ILE A 54 16.83 26.41 -15.67
N GLU A 55 15.66 25.87 -16.00
CA GLU A 55 14.95 26.17 -17.26
C GLU A 55 14.59 27.65 -17.36
N ASP A 56 14.08 28.25 -16.27
CA ASP A 56 13.75 29.67 -16.20
C ASP A 56 15.01 30.56 -16.40
N GLU A 57 16.15 30.17 -15.81
CA GLU A 57 17.42 30.89 -16.00
C GLU A 57 17.95 30.79 -17.45
N LEU A 58 17.86 29.61 -18.07
CA LEU A 58 18.25 29.42 -19.47
C LEU A 58 17.37 30.24 -20.42
N ASN A 59 16.05 30.26 -20.19
CA ASN A 59 15.10 31.04 -20.97
C ASN A 59 15.39 32.55 -20.85
N TYR A 60 15.69 33.03 -19.62
CA TYR A 60 16.08 34.42 -19.38
C TYR A 60 17.34 34.81 -20.17
N ARG A 61 18.39 33.97 -20.11
CA ARG A 61 19.68 34.22 -20.78
C ARG A 61 19.58 34.17 -22.31
N ASN A 62 18.74 33.30 -22.85
CA ASN A 62 18.59 33.11 -24.29
C ASN A 62 17.57 34.06 -24.94
N HIS A 63 16.94 34.96 -24.18
CA HIS A 63 15.81 35.80 -24.62
C HIS A 63 14.67 34.99 -25.29
N GLY A 64 14.59 33.70 -24.96
CA GLY A 64 13.59 32.78 -25.50
C GLY A 64 12.46 32.64 -24.51
N SER A 65 11.25 33.11 -24.85
CA SER A 65 10.05 32.70 -24.15
C SER A 65 9.45 31.49 -24.86
N SER A 66 9.91 30.29 -24.50
CA SER A 66 9.17 29.07 -24.87
C SER A 66 7.89 29.01 -24.04
N SER A 67 6.72 28.91 -24.69
CA SER A 67 5.45 28.64 -23.98
C SER A 67 5.36 27.19 -23.48
N PHE A 68 6.28 26.33 -23.92
CA PHE A 68 6.34 24.92 -23.58
C PHE A 68 7.51 24.67 -22.61
N SER A 69 7.20 24.08 -21.46
CA SER A 69 8.20 23.57 -20.51
C SER A 69 8.11 22.04 -20.48
N GLU A 70 9.15 21.39 -20.98
CA GLU A 70 9.27 19.93 -20.93
C GLU A 70 9.32 19.44 -19.47
N THR A 71 9.94 20.23 -18.59
CA THR A 71 10.02 19.98 -17.15
C THR A 71 8.62 19.91 -16.53
N GLN A 72 7.74 20.86 -16.84
CA GLN A 72 6.36 20.86 -16.32
C GLN A 72 5.54 19.68 -16.84
N GLU A 73 5.68 19.31 -18.12
CA GLU A 73 4.96 18.17 -18.67
C GLU A 73 5.43 16.84 -18.06
N LYS A 74 6.75 16.68 -17.85
CA LYS A 74 7.31 15.52 -17.14
C LYS A 74 6.85 15.45 -15.68
N GLN A 75 6.78 16.59 -14.99
CA GLN A 75 6.25 16.65 -13.62
C GLN A 75 4.81 16.17 -13.58
N LYS A 76 3.92 16.73 -14.42
CA LYS A 76 2.50 16.32 -14.49
C LYS A 76 2.34 14.84 -14.82
N TYR A 77 3.18 14.30 -15.72
CA TYR A 77 3.15 12.89 -16.05
C TYR A 77 3.49 12.02 -14.82
N LEU A 78 4.56 12.37 -14.10
CA LEU A 78 4.97 11.62 -12.91
C LEU A 78 3.95 11.75 -11.78
N ASP A 79 3.34 12.91 -11.57
CA ASP A 79 2.27 13.10 -10.58
C ASP A 79 1.08 12.16 -10.87
N ARG A 80 0.66 12.05 -12.14
CA ARG A 80 -0.40 11.10 -12.54
C ARG A 80 0.03 9.65 -12.35
N MET A 81 1.27 9.32 -12.69
CA MET A 81 1.81 7.97 -12.52
C MET A 81 1.81 7.55 -11.05
N ILE A 82 2.29 8.43 -10.15
CA ILE A 82 2.30 8.21 -8.69
C ILE A 82 0.87 8.03 -8.18
N ALA A 83 -0.05 8.92 -8.56
CA ALA A 83 -1.45 8.83 -8.14
C ALA A 83 -2.12 7.52 -8.59
N ASN A 84 -1.89 7.10 -9.83
CA ASN A 84 -2.40 5.83 -10.35
C ASN A 84 -1.81 4.63 -9.60
N GLN A 85 -0.51 4.68 -9.29
CA GLN A 85 0.16 3.62 -8.55
C GLN A 85 -0.40 3.49 -7.13
N GLN A 86 -0.61 4.62 -6.44
CA GLN A 86 -1.18 4.65 -5.09
C GLN A 86 -2.61 4.10 -5.08
N ALA A 87 -3.46 4.55 -6.01
CA ALA A 87 -4.84 4.04 -6.13
C ALA A 87 -4.89 2.53 -6.43
N SER A 88 -3.99 2.05 -7.30
CA SER A 88 -3.86 0.62 -7.62
C SER A 88 -3.45 -0.19 -6.38
N GLN A 89 -2.47 0.29 -5.62
CA GLN A 89 -1.99 -0.37 -4.41
C GLN A 89 -3.04 -0.39 -3.31
N ASP A 90 -3.71 0.73 -3.03
CA ASP A 90 -4.78 0.81 -2.04
C ASP A 90 -5.90 -0.21 -2.35
N LEU A 91 -6.26 -0.35 -3.62
CA LEU A 91 -7.25 -1.33 -4.06
C LEU A 91 -6.77 -2.78 -3.86
N GLN A 92 -5.49 -3.07 -4.12
CA GLN A 92 -4.93 -4.40 -3.89
C GLN A 92 -4.87 -4.74 -2.41
N PHE A 93 -4.39 -3.83 -1.56
CA PHE A 93 -4.37 -4.02 -0.11
C PHE A 93 -5.76 -4.26 0.44
N LYS A 94 -6.74 -3.44 0.05
CA LYS A 94 -8.14 -3.62 0.45
C LYS A 94 -8.69 -5.00 0.08
N ARG A 95 -8.41 -5.49 -1.13
CA ARG A 95 -8.85 -6.81 -1.59
C ARG A 95 -8.20 -7.95 -0.79
N ILE A 96 -6.89 -7.87 -0.58
CA ILE A 96 -6.15 -8.90 0.16
C ILE A 96 -6.62 -8.91 1.63
N HIS A 97 -6.76 -7.73 2.23
CA HIS A 97 -7.26 -7.57 3.58
C HIS A 97 -8.64 -8.21 3.75
N GLN A 98 -9.61 -7.84 2.89
CA GLN A 98 -10.96 -8.40 2.94
C GLN A 98 -10.93 -9.94 2.84
N LYS A 99 -10.15 -10.49 1.92
CA LYS A 99 -10.02 -11.94 1.76
C LYS A 99 -9.48 -12.61 3.03
N ARG A 100 -8.52 -11.99 3.72
CA ARG A 100 -7.97 -12.52 4.98
C ARG A 100 -8.96 -12.45 6.11
N GLU A 101 -9.71 -11.36 6.23
CA GLU A 101 -10.78 -11.26 7.23
C GLU A 101 -11.88 -12.30 7.00
N GLU A 102 -12.31 -12.51 5.75
CA GLU A 102 -13.28 -13.56 5.42
C GLU A 102 -12.77 -14.97 5.82
N GLN A 103 -11.47 -15.23 5.64
CA GLN A 103 -10.83 -16.47 6.07
C GLN A 103 -10.78 -16.59 7.59
N ARG A 104 -10.37 -15.52 8.29
CA ARG A 104 -10.34 -15.45 9.74
C ARG A 104 -11.73 -15.68 10.35
N GLU A 105 -12.76 -15.02 9.84
CA GLU A 105 -14.14 -15.21 10.27
C GLU A 105 -14.65 -16.63 10.02
N THR A 106 -14.25 -17.25 8.91
CA THR A 106 -14.59 -18.65 8.62
C THR A 106 -13.96 -19.59 9.64
N LEU A 107 -12.68 -19.40 9.96
CA LEU A 107 -11.99 -20.18 10.99
C LEU A 107 -12.62 -20.00 12.38
N ILE A 108 -13.00 -18.77 12.75
CA ILE A 108 -13.70 -18.49 14.01
C ILE A 108 -15.05 -19.22 14.07
N ARG A 109 -15.82 -19.21 12.98
CA ARG A 109 -17.10 -19.92 12.89
C ARG A 109 -16.92 -21.43 13.01
N GLU A 110 -15.96 -22.00 12.29
CA GLU A 110 -15.65 -23.44 12.35
C GLU A 110 -15.19 -23.86 13.75
N ARG A 111 -14.33 -23.06 14.38
CA ARG A 111 -13.88 -23.27 15.76
C ARG A 111 -15.03 -23.23 16.76
N SER A 112 -15.93 -22.26 16.60
CA SER A 112 -17.10 -22.06 17.48
C SER A 112 -18.17 -23.15 17.31
N SER A 113 -18.16 -23.88 16.20
CA SER A 113 -19.07 -25.00 15.96
C SER A 113 -18.70 -26.28 16.72
N LEU A 114 -17.50 -26.35 17.33
CA LEU A 114 -17.02 -27.52 18.05
C LEU A 114 -17.54 -27.56 19.49
N SER A 115 -18.29 -28.61 19.84
CA SER A 115 -18.81 -28.89 21.19
C SER A 115 -17.72 -28.94 22.25
N TRP A 116 -17.92 -28.21 23.35
CA TRP A 116 -17.08 -28.24 24.55
C TRP A 116 -17.33 -29.45 25.45
N ASP A 117 -18.43 -30.16 25.21
CA ASP A 117 -18.79 -31.44 25.83
C ASP A 117 -18.14 -32.63 25.12
#